data_AF-A0A850MAN4-F1
#
_entry.id   AF-A0A850MAN4-F1
#
_cell.length_a   1.000
_cell.length_b   1.000
_cell.length_c   1.000
_cell.angle_alpha   90.00
_cell.angle_beta   90.00
_cell.angle_gamma   90.00
#
_symmetry.space_group_name_H-M   'P 1'
#
loop_
_entity.id
_entity.type
_entity.pdbx_description
1 polymer ?
#
loop_
_entity_poly.entity_id
_entity_poly.type
_entity_poly.pdbx_seq_one_letter_code
_entity_poly.pdbx_strand_id
1 'polypeptide(L)' 'MFACMQCGYAAADLAGVLKIQYNPSIRIIRVPCTGRIDITHILRGLVDGADAVICVG' A
#
# COMPACT_ATOMS: atom_id res chain seq x y z
N MET A 1 3.49 -0.48 -0.21
CA MET A 1 2.21 0.19 -0.46
C MET A 1 1.36 0.12 0.80
N PHE A 2 0.98 1.26 1.36
CA PHE A 2 0.00 1.33 2.44
C PHE A 2 -1.40 1.43 1.85
N ALA A 3 -2.27 0.50 2.22
CA ALA A 3 -3.64 0.45 1.74
C ALA A 3 -4.60 0.56 2.93
N CYS A 4 -5.53 1.51 2.87
CA CYS A 4 -6.60 1.56 3.86
C CYS A 4 -7.47 0.30 3.77
N MET A 5 -8.05 -0.10 4.89
CA MET A 5 -8.84 -1.33 4.98
C MET A 5 -10.05 -1.33 4.05
N GLN A 6 -10.70 -0.18 3.87
CA GLN A 6 -12.00 -0.10 3.22
C GLN A 6 -11.89 0.11 1.70
N CYS A 7 -11.13 1.11 1.25
CA CYS A 7 -11.04 1.49 -0.16
C CYS A 7 -9.81 0.87 -0.84
N GLY A 8 -8.62 1.13 -0.31
CA GLY A 8 -7.36 0.70 -0.92
C GLY A 8 -7.20 -0.81 -0.96
N TYR A 9 -7.50 -1.50 0.14
CA TYR A 9 -7.39 -2.96 0.21
C TYR A 9 -8.46 -3.63 -0.65
N ALA A 10 -9.69 -3.12 -0.65
CA ALA A 10 -10.75 -3.61 -1.53
C ALA A 10 -10.42 -3.41 -3.03
N ALA A 11 -9.79 -2.30 -3.40
CA ALA A 11 -9.32 -2.08 -4.77
C ALA A 11 -8.21 -3.08 -5.15
N ALA A 12 -7.31 -3.41 -4.22
CA ALA A 12 -6.29 -4.43 -4.43
C ALA A 12 -6.91 -5.84 -4.60
N ASP A 13 -7.92 -6.17 -3.80
CA ASP A 13 -8.68 -7.42 -3.94
C ASP A 13 -9.41 -7.48 -5.30
N LEU A 14 -10.04 -6.38 -5.72
CA LEU A 14 -10.69 -6.26 -7.03
C LEU A 14 -9.69 -6.44 -8.17
N ALA A 15 -8.50 -5.86 -8.07
CA ALA A 15 -7.43 -6.06 -9.05
C ALA A 15 -7.01 -7.53 -9.14
N GLY A 16 -7.01 -8.26 -8.02
CA GLY A 16 -6.80 -9.71 -7.97
C GLY A 16 -7.91 -10.50 -8.68
N VAL A 17 -9.18 -10.14 -8.46
CA VAL A 17 -10.33 -10.76 -9.13
C VAL A 17 -10.29 -10.54 -10.64
N LEU A 18 -9.94 -9.32 -11.07
CA LEU A 18 -9.78 -8.94 -12.47
C LEU A 18 -8.50 -9.51 -13.12
N LYS A 19 -7.66 -10.20 -12.34
CA LYS A 19 -6.36 -10.75 -12.79
C LYS A 19 -5.44 -9.70 -13.40
N ILE A 20 -5.50 -8.47 -12.88
CA ILE A 20 -4.61 -7.38 -13.28
C ILE A 20 -3.21 -7.72 -12.78
N GLN A 21 -2.26 -7.84 -13.71
CA GLN A 21 -0.86 -8.09 -13.37
C GLN A 21 -0.24 -6.83 -12.78
N TYR A 22 0.39 -6.98 -11.63
CA TYR A 22 1.20 -5.94 -11.00
C TYR A 22 2.57 -6.52 -10.63
N ASN A 23 3.56 -5.65 -10.43
CA ASN A 23 4.91 -6.09 -10.09
C ASN A 23 4.91 -6.79 -8.71
N PRO A 24 5.43 -8.02 -8.59
CA PRO A 24 5.47 -8.77 -7.32
C PRO A 24 6.35 -8.12 -6.24
N SER A 25 7.16 -7.12 -6.61
CA SER A 25 7.96 -6.33 -5.66
C SER A 25 7.09 -5.44 -4.76
N ILE A 26 5.83 -5.21 -5.13
CA ILE A 26 4.90 -4.41 -4.34
C ILE A 26 4.42 -5.21 -3.13
N ARG A 27 4.77 -4.76 -1.94
CA ARG A 27 4.25 -5.29 -0.67
C ARG A 27 3.12 -4.40 -0.14
N ILE A 28 1.95 -4.99 0.11
CA ILE A 28 0.78 -4.28 0.63
C ILE A 28 0.77 -4.36 2.16
N ILE A 29 0.70 -3.21 2.82
CA ILE A 29 0.58 -3.06 4.27
C ILE A 29 -0.82 -2.52 4.55
N ARG A 30 -1.66 -3.32 5.24
CA ARG A 30 -3.02 -2.95 5.58
C ARG A 30 -3.03 -2.02 6.80
N VAL A 31 -3.70 -0.89 6.68
CA VAL A 31 -3.94 0.07 7.77
C VAL A 31 -5.44 0.32 7.93
N PRO A 32 -5.95 0.66 9.12
CA PRO A 32 -7.38 0.91 9.32
C PRO A 32 -7.91 2.05 8.44
N CYS A 33 -7.14 3.13 8.31
CA CYS A 33 -7.41 4.27 7.43
C CYS A 33 -6.08 4.93 7.03
N THR A 34 -6.04 5.66 5.91
CA THR A 34 -4.86 6.43 5.49
C THR A 34 -4.46 7.49 6.50
N GLY A 35 -5.39 7.99 7.31
CA GLY A 35 -5.08 8.92 8.40
C GLY A 35 -4.16 8.35 9.49
N ARG A 36 -3.95 7.02 9.52
CA ARG A 36 -2.96 6.39 10.42
C ARG A 36 -1.52 6.56 9.91
N ILE A 37 -1.34 6.86 8.62
CA ILE A 37 -0.04 6.96 7.98
C ILE A 37 0.55 8.33 8.28
N ASP A 38 1.67 8.33 9.00
CA ASP A 38 2.49 9.51 9.26
C ASP A 38 3.70 9.53 8.32
N ILE A 39 4.29 10.72 8.11
CA ILE A 39 5.52 10.92 7.31
C ILE A 39 6.64 9.97 7.77
N THR A 40 6.72 9.69 9.07
CA THR A 40 7.70 8.75 9.63
C THR A 40 7.61 7.35 9.02
N HIS A 41 6.40 6.88 8.67
CA HIS A 41 6.20 5.57 8.05
C HIS A 41 6.73 5.56 6.61
N ILE A 42 6.57 6.68 5.90
CA ILE A 42 7.05 6.86 4.54
C ILE A 42 8.58 6.92 4.52
N LEU A 43 9.15 7.76 5.38
CA LEU A 43 10.62 7.89 5.51
C LEU A 43 11.26 6.58 5.93
N ARG A 44 10.65 5.85 6.87
CA ARG A 44 11.15 4.55 7.31
C ARG A 44 11.16 3.54 6.17
N GLY A 45 10.13 3.51 5.33
CA GLY A 45 10.11 2.65 4.15
C GLY A 45 11.26 2.95 3.17
N LEU A 46 11.56 4.23 2.95
CA LEU A 46 12.69 4.65 2.10
C LEU A 46 14.04 4.27 2.73
N VAL A 47 14.20 4.46 4.04
CA VAL A 47 15.43 4.09 4.77
C VAL A 47 15.65 2.56 4.79
N ASP A 48 14.57 1.77 4.85
CA ASP A 48 14.63 0.30 4.77
C ASP A 48 15.03 -0.21 3.37
N GLY A 49 15.24 0.70 2.40
CA GLY A 49 15.68 0.38 1.04
C GLY A 49 14.53 0.20 0.04
N ALA A 50 13.33 0.72 0.32
CA ALA A 50 12.27 0.73 -0.69
C ALA A 50 12.55 1.80 -1.76
N ASP A 51 12.44 1.42 -3.04
CA ASP A 51 12.57 2.36 -4.16
C ASP A 51 11.44 3.42 -4.17
N ALA A 52 10.26 3.04 -3.70
CA ALA A 52 9.10 3.93 -3.61
C ALA A 52 8.13 3.50 -2.50
N VAL A 53 7.48 4.49 -1.89
CA VAL A 53 6.38 4.28 -0.95
C VAL A 53 5.10 4.87 -1.54
N ILE A 54 4.06 4.03 -1.62
CA ILE A 54 2.75 4.39 -2.17
C ILE A 54 1.72 4.33 -1.04
N CYS A 55 0.84 5.32 -0.96
CA CYS A 55 -0.27 5.38 -0.02
C CYS A 55 -1.59 5.48 -0.77
N VAL A 56 -2.53 4.59 -0.47
CA VAL A 56 -3.87 4.54 -1.09
C VAL A 56 -4.93 4.46 0.00
N GLY A 57 -5.92 5.36 -0.09
CA GLY A 57 -7.00 5.55 0.88
C GLY A 57 -8.38 5.47 0.28
#